data_AF-A0A939PPM4-F1
#
_entry.id   AF-A0A939PPM4-F1
#
_cell.length_a   1.000
_cell.length_b   1.000
_cell.length_c   1.000
_cell.angle_alpha   90.00
_cell.angle_beta   90.00
_cell.angle_gamma   90.00
#
_symmetry.space_group_name_H-M   'P 1'
#
loop_
_entity.id
_entity.type
_entity.pdbx_description
1 polymer ?
#
loop_
_entity_poly.entity_id
_entity_poly.type
_entity_poly.pdbx_seq_one_letter_code
_entity_poly.pdbx_strand_id
1 'polypeptide(L)'
;MTGDDGVELGVIEEVFDDDVKHKPEWALVRSRESGDDHLVPVGASEMVDGTCRVPYTAEKVAAAPSLNTADQHISPEQEELLRSHYGIGVITTTWAAGSSAEE
;
A
#
# COMPACT_ATOMS: atom_id res chain seq x y z
N MET A 1 -12.48 -4.88 -0.15
CA MET A 1 -11.44 -4.11 0.57
C MET A 1 -11.83 -2.64 0.52
N THR A 2 -11.58 -1.89 1.58
CA THR A 2 -12.13 -0.54 1.73
C THR A 2 -11.03 0.50 2.00
N GLY A 3 -11.14 1.66 1.38
CA GLY A 3 -10.24 2.78 1.60
C GLY A 3 -10.51 3.51 2.91
N ASP A 4 -9.66 4.48 3.23
CA ASP A 4 -9.80 5.33 4.41
C ASP A 4 -11.13 6.09 4.41
N ASP A 5 -11.55 6.55 3.22
CA ASP A 5 -12.80 7.25 2.94
C ASP A 5 -14.06 6.36 3.08
N GLY A 6 -13.89 5.05 3.28
CA GLY A 6 -15.00 4.09 3.34
C GLY A 6 -15.47 3.60 1.96
N VAL A 7 -14.77 3.96 0.90
CA VAL A 7 -15.07 3.54 -0.49
C VAL A 7 -14.50 2.15 -0.77
N GLU A 8 -15.27 1.29 -1.43
CA GLU A 8 -14.81 -0.03 -1.88
C GLU A 8 -13.74 0.13 -2.97
N LEU A 9 -12.54 -0.36 -2.69
CA LEU A 9 -11.39 -0.28 -3.61
C LEU A 9 -11.44 -1.36 -4.69
N GLY A 10 -12.16 -2.44 -4.41
CA GLY A 10 -12.26 -3.62 -5.26
C GLY A 10 -12.08 -4.93 -4.50
N VAL A 11 -11.81 -5.97 -5.27
CA VAL A 11 -11.58 -7.35 -4.81
C VAL A 11 -10.09 -7.65 -4.81
N ILE A 12 -9.64 -8.36 -3.78
CA ILE A 12 -8.25 -8.83 -3.69
C ILE A 12 -8.16 -10.09 -4.55
N GLU A 13 -7.38 -10.02 -5.63
CA GLU A 13 -7.09 -11.16 -6.50
C GLU A 13 -5.97 -12.02 -5.92
N GLU A 14 -4.89 -11.37 -5.47
CA GLU A 14 -3.68 -12.03 -4.97
C GLU A 14 -3.02 -11.22 -3.86
N VAL A 15 -2.26 -11.89 -2.99
CA VAL A 15 -1.51 -11.24 -1.90
C VAL A 15 -0.04 -11.62 -2.03
N PHE A 16 0.82 -10.62 -2.15
CA PHE A 16 2.26 -10.75 -2.19
C PHE A 16 2.85 -10.56 -0.79
N ASP A 17 3.65 -11.54 -0.43
CA ASP A 17 4.33 -11.68 0.83
C ASP A 17 5.77 -11.18 0.71
N ASP A 18 6.28 -10.52 1.75
CA ASP A 18 7.69 -10.19 1.84
C ASP A 18 8.51 -11.47 2.09
N ASP A 19 9.46 -11.76 1.19
CA ASP A 19 10.28 -12.99 1.21
C ASP A 19 11.08 -13.16 2.52
N VAL A 20 11.38 -12.06 3.22
CA VAL A 20 12.17 -12.10 4.45
C VAL A 20 11.30 -12.27 5.69
N LYS A 21 10.18 -11.55 5.77
CA LYS A 21 9.34 -11.49 6.97
C LYS A 21 8.19 -12.48 6.95
N HIS A 22 7.88 -13.05 5.79
CA HIS A 22 6.68 -13.83 5.56
C HIS A 22 5.41 -13.12 6.05
N LYS A 23 5.34 -11.81 5.78
CA LYS A 23 4.15 -11.01 6.02
C LYS A 23 3.62 -10.42 4.72
N PRO A 24 2.29 -10.37 4.55
CA PRO A 24 1.67 -9.75 3.39
C PRO A 24 2.02 -8.26 3.38
N GLU A 25 2.78 -7.82 2.38
CA GLU A 25 3.14 -6.42 2.21
C GLU A 25 2.24 -5.77 1.15
N TRP A 26 1.92 -6.48 0.08
CA TRP A 26 1.13 -5.98 -1.04
C TRP A 26 -0.05 -6.89 -1.37
N ALA A 27 -1.17 -6.32 -1.76
CA ALA A 27 -2.30 -7.05 -2.32
C ALA A 27 -2.63 -6.53 -3.71
N LEU A 28 -2.79 -7.44 -4.66
CA LEU A 28 -3.33 -7.15 -5.98
C LEU A 28 -4.83 -6.96 -5.86
N VAL A 29 -5.30 -5.74 -6.08
CA VAL A 29 -6.70 -5.38 -6.03
C VAL A 29 -7.16 -5.06 -7.43
N ARG A 30 -8.16 -5.80 -7.91
CA ARG A 30 -8.81 -5.50 -9.19
C ARG A 30 -9.87 -4.44 -8.98
N SER A 31 -9.63 -3.26 -9.55
CA SER A 31 -10.59 -2.15 -9.52
C SER A 31 -11.78 -2.49 -10.40
N ARG A 32 -12.99 -2.36 -9.86
CA ARG A 32 -14.23 -2.61 -10.61
C ARG A 32 -14.55 -1.52 -11.63
N GLU A 33 -14.05 -0.30 -11.40
CA GLU A 33 -14.39 0.86 -12.26
C GLU A 33 -13.52 0.90 -13.52
N SER A 34 -12.23 0.62 -13.39
CA SER A 34 -11.30 0.61 -14.52
C SER A 34 -11.05 -0.79 -15.08
N GLY A 35 -11.25 -1.84 -14.27
CA GLY A 35 -10.88 -3.22 -14.61
C GLY A 35 -9.38 -3.50 -14.50
N ASP A 36 -8.60 -2.49 -14.10
CA ASP A 36 -7.16 -2.58 -13.90
C ASP A 36 -6.80 -3.20 -12.55
N ASP A 37 -5.66 -3.87 -12.54
CA ASP A 37 -5.06 -4.47 -11.35
C ASP A 37 -4.12 -3.46 -10.70
N HIS A 38 -4.42 -3.06 -9.46
CA HIS A 38 -3.63 -2.12 -8.68
C HIS A 38 -3.04 -2.82 -7.46
N LEU A 39 -1.78 -2.54 -7.17
CA LEU A 39 -1.12 -3.03 -5.97
C LEU A 39 -1.39 -2.07 -4.81
N VAL A 40 -1.94 -2.61 -3.72
CA VAL A 40 -2.25 -1.84 -2.52
C VAL A 40 -1.48 -2.38 -1.33
N PRO A 41 -0.82 -1.52 -0.55
CA PRO A 41 -0.10 -1.94 0.64
C PRO A 41 -1.06 -2.45 1.73
N VAL A 42 -0.93 -3.73 2.07
CA VAL A 42 -1.67 -4.36 3.16
C VAL A 42 -0.86 -4.45 4.45
N GLY A 43 0.45 -4.19 4.40
CA GLY A 43 1.27 -4.10 5.62
C GLY A 43 0.81 -2.98 6.58
N ALA A 44 0.12 -1.96 6.07
CA ALA A 44 -0.47 -0.87 6.86
C ALA A 44 -2.01 -0.97 6.97
N SER A 45 -2.62 -2.07 6.49
CA SER A 45 -4.06 -2.26 6.57
C SER A 45 -4.49 -2.84 7.91
N GLU A 46 -5.72 -2.51 8.31
CA GLU A 46 -6.36 -3.02 9.50
C GLU A 46 -7.54 -3.91 9.10
N MET A 47 -7.67 -5.08 9.73
CA MET A 47 -8.85 -5.93 9.57
C MET A 47 -9.95 -5.46 10.53
N VAL A 48 -11.00 -4.85 9.99
CA VAL A 48 -12.15 -4.37 10.75
C VAL A 48 -13.39 -5.15 10.32
N ASP A 49 -14.03 -5.87 11.24
CA ASP A 49 -15.25 -6.66 10.97
C ASP A 49 -15.09 -7.65 9.79
N GLY A 50 -13.90 -8.24 9.64
CA GLY A 50 -13.58 -9.14 8.51
C GLY A 50 -13.32 -8.42 7.17
N THR A 51 -13.32 -7.08 7.16
CA THR A 51 -12.99 -6.25 6.00
C THR A 51 -11.60 -5.64 6.15
N CYS A 52 -10.74 -5.83 5.16
CA CYS A 52 -9.44 -5.17 5.10
C CYS A 52 -9.63 -3.67 4.78
N ARG A 53 -9.33 -2.80 5.74
CA ARG A 53 -9.36 -1.34 5.63
C ARG A 53 -7.94 -0.81 5.50
N VAL A 54 -7.66 -0.07 4.43
CA VAL A 54 -6.36 0.59 4.25
C VAL A 54 -6.42 2.08 4.58
N PRO A 55 -5.32 2.67 5.06
CA PRO A 55 -5.20 4.10 5.32
C PRO A 55 -4.96 4.91 4.02
N TYR A 56 -5.55 4.48 2.90
CA TYR A 56 -5.42 5.14 1.60
C TYR A 56 -6.80 5.29 0.96
N THR A 57 -7.03 6.40 0.26
CA THR A 57 -8.29 6.67 -0.43
C THR A 57 -8.39 5.89 -1.74
N ALA A 58 -9.63 5.72 -2.25
CA ALA A 58 -9.85 5.05 -3.53
C ALA A 58 -9.13 5.72 -4.70
N GLU A 59 -9.11 7.06 -4.74
CA GLU A 59 -8.33 7.80 -5.73
C GLU A 59 -6.83 7.51 -5.65
N LYS A 60 -6.26 7.42 -4.44
CA LYS A 60 -4.82 7.13 -4.27
C LYS A 60 -4.47 5.75 -4.83
N VAL A 61 -5.34 4.78 -4.63
CA VAL A 61 -5.21 3.41 -5.13
C VAL A 61 -5.42 3.36 -6.65
N ALA A 62 -6.47 4.00 -7.16
CA ALA A 62 -6.75 4.06 -8.60
C ALA A 62 -5.67 4.83 -9.39
N ALA A 63 -5.01 5.79 -8.74
CA ALA A 63 -3.85 6.50 -9.29
C ALA A 63 -2.54 5.71 -9.19
N ALA A 64 -2.53 4.56 -8.51
CA ALA A 64 -1.35 3.72 -8.42
C ALA A 64 -1.06 3.10 -9.78
N PRO A 65 0.22 3.04 -10.20
CA PRO A 65 0.58 2.43 -11.47
C PRO A 65 0.12 0.96 -11.50
N SER A 66 -0.63 0.60 -12.53
CA SER A 66 -0.98 -0.80 -12.82
C SER A 66 0.29 -1.52 -13.25
N LEU A 67 0.83 -2.36 -12.38
CA LEU A 67 2.03 -3.13 -12.65
C LEU A 67 1.59 -4.50 -13.15
N ASN A 68 2.07 -4.86 -14.35
CA ASN A 68 1.67 -6.10 -14.97
C ASN A 68 2.41 -7.26 -14.30
N THR A 69 1.84 -7.82 -13.23
CA THR A 69 2.38 -8.95 -12.45
C THR A 69 2.20 -10.29 -13.16
N ALA A 70 2.43 -10.34 -14.48
CA ALA A 70 2.23 -11.54 -15.30
C ALA A 70 3.04 -12.74 -14.79
N ASP A 71 4.16 -12.50 -14.13
CA ASP A 71 4.98 -13.54 -13.55
C ASP A 71 4.54 -13.93 -12.11
N GLN A 72 3.64 -13.20 -11.45
CA GLN A 72 3.29 -13.32 -10.01
C GLN A 72 4.41 -12.85 -9.06
N HIS A 73 5.27 -11.93 -9.52
CA HIS A 73 6.30 -11.31 -8.69
C HIS A 73 6.32 -9.81 -8.93
N ILE A 74 6.46 -9.04 -7.86
CA ILE A 74 6.75 -7.61 -7.95
C ILE A 74 8.27 -7.49 -8.04
N SER A 75 8.76 -6.87 -9.12
CA SER A 75 10.19 -6.58 -9.24
C SER A 75 10.59 -5.50 -8.22
N PRO A 76 11.83 -5.47 -7.71
CA PRO A 76 12.26 -4.48 -6.73
C PRO A 76 12.07 -3.02 -7.21
N GLU A 77 12.26 -2.77 -8.50
CA GLU A 77 12.05 -1.45 -9.12
C GLU A 77 10.56 -1.05 -9.14
N GLN A 78 9.67 -2.04 -9.32
CA GLN A 78 8.22 -1.84 -9.28
C GLN A 78 7.73 -1.59 -7.85
N GLU A 79 8.29 -2.33 -6.88
CA GLU A 79 8.03 -2.10 -5.46
C GLU A 79 8.44 -0.68 -5.04
N GLU A 80 9.63 -0.21 -5.46
CA GLU A 80 10.10 1.14 -5.14
C GLU A 80 9.16 2.23 -5.66
N LEU A 81 8.65 2.08 -6.88
CA LEU A 81 7.65 2.99 -7.45
C LEU A 81 6.36 3.02 -6.62
N LEU A 82 5.85 1.86 -6.22
CA LEU A 82 4.66 1.78 -5.37
C LEU A 82 4.92 2.39 -3.99
N ARG A 83 6.05 2.05 -3.36
CA ARG A 83 6.45 2.60 -2.06
C ARG A 83 6.52 4.11 -2.11
N SER A 84 7.15 4.67 -3.14
CA SER A 84 7.23 6.10 -3.38
C SER A 84 5.84 6.72 -3.58
N HIS A 85 4.98 6.08 -4.38
CA HIS A 85 3.60 6.54 -4.61
C HIS A 85 2.77 6.59 -3.33
N TYR A 86 2.82 5.54 -2.52
CA TYR A 86 2.09 5.44 -1.25
C TYR A 86 2.80 6.13 -0.08
N GLY A 87 4.04 6.56 -0.24
CA GLY A 87 4.85 7.17 0.82
C GLY A 87 5.34 6.17 1.88
N ILE A 88 5.36 4.87 1.56
CA ILE A 88 5.81 3.80 2.45
C ILE A 88 7.33 3.77 2.40
N GLY A 89 8.00 4.31 3.42
CA GLY A 89 9.46 4.34 3.48
C GLY A 89 10.05 5.70 3.80
N VAL A 90 9.26 6.77 3.79
CA VAL A 90 9.69 8.03 4.41
C VAL A 90 9.37 7.97 5.90
N ILE A 91 10.19 7.22 6.65
CA ILE A 91 10.56 7.76 7.95
C ILE A 91 11.29 9.07 7.68
N THR A 92 10.53 10.15 7.44
CA THR A 92 11.01 11.44 7.90
C THR A 92 11.05 11.29 9.40
N THR A 93 12.18 10.77 9.89
CA THR A 93 12.67 11.22 11.17
C THR A 93 12.87 12.71 10.95
N THR A 94 11.77 13.46 11.12
CA THR A 94 11.87 14.84 11.56
C THR A 94 12.61 14.68 12.87
N TRP A 95 13.94 14.80 12.78
CA TRP A 95 14.76 15.14 13.90
C TRP A 95 14.13 16.44 14.36
N ALA A 96 13.19 16.34 15.30
CA ALA A 96 12.58 17.47 15.93
C ALA A 96 13.75 18.17 16.62
N ALA A 97 14.29 19.17 15.92
CA ALA A 97 15.04 20.24 16.50
C ALA A 97 14.16 20.80 17.62
N GLY A 98 14.56 20.47 18.85
CA GLY A 98 13.79 20.73 20.06
C GLY A 98 14.71 20.75 21.28
N SER A 99 15.68 21.67 21.24
CA SER A 99 16.11 22.55 22.32
C SER A 99 16.20 22.02 23.77
N SER A 100 17.42 22.02 24.31
CA SER A 100 17.79 22.50 25.66
C SER A 100 19.29 22.80 25.59
N ALA A 101 19.80 24.04 25.55
CA ALA A 101 19.78 25.06 26.59
C ALA A 101 20.13 24.49 27.98
N GLU A 102 21.41 24.51 28.34
CA GLU A 102 22.05 24.57 29.70
C GLU A 102 23.52 24.14 29.55
N GLU A 103 24.58 24.83 29.98
CA GLU A 103 24.84 26.14 30.61
C GLU A 103 26.24 26.62 30.18
#